data_AF-A0A0G0RI81-F1
#
_entry.id   AF-A0A0G0RI81-F1
#
_cell.length_a   1.000
_cell.length_b   1.000
_cell.length_c   1.000
_cell.angle_alpha   90.00
_cell.angle_beta   90.00
_cell.angle_gamma   90.00
#
_symmetry.space_group_name_H-M   'P 1'
#
loop_
_entity.id
_entity.type
_entity.pdbx_description
1 polymer ?
#
loop_
_entity_poly.entity_id
_entity_poly.type
_entity_poly.pdbx_seq_one_letter_code
_entity_poly.pdbx_strand_id
1 'polypeptide(L)'
;MKNKFFKQGVIIALLFAASVFLGNFFGYNIFAESSVTPPSFPACSEKIFTSDGDWAHYDSGIHGIPGVGNFEGSDDVYSLSSGNFLQCFCPTTGSDGTQTNWWNIERSGLTQDQINQFVSAGWVSENGSGWNLFNEPYLAKNSSFSCAQPTPTPPPPGGGGGPPGAPPVCVGSDLGPFAPTLTEVRRIDSDSVHACWTAPTPNANDYIVYYGMSRDNLVWNTKVVDSQCVDIHELPSGHVFLKVAATDNCVVGPYSKTSEQQPQVLGVTVAKGLPETGASVLGLLGLIPVGYYIYKRFRLI
;
A
#
# COMPACT_ATOMS: atom_id res chain seq x y z
N MET A 1 -67.33 20.21 8.43
CA MET A 1 -65.96 20.01 8.94
C MET A 1 -65.11 18.99 8.15
N LYS A 2 -65.62 18.26 7.15
CA LYS A 2 -64.87 17.22 6.41
C LYS A 2 -63.92 17.72 5.29
N ASN A 3 -64.04 18.98 4.85
CA ASN A 3 -63.25 19.51 3.71
C ASN A 3 -61.95 20.23 4.10
N LYS A 4 -61.70 20.49 5.39
CA LYS A 4 -60.50 21.22 5.84
C LYS A 4 -59.24 20.32 5.84
N PHE A 5 -59.38 19.08 6.31
CA PHE A 5 -58.29 18.11 6.36
C PHE A 5 -57.83 17.65 4.96
N PHE A 6 -58.77 17.50 4.02
CA PHE A 6 -58.44 17.14 2.64
C PHE A 6 -57.65 18.25 1.91
N LYS A 7 -58.02 19.52 2.13
CA LYS A 7 -57.30 20.66 1.56
C LYS A 7 -55.89 20.81 2.14
N GLN A 8 -55.71 20.60 3.44
CA GLN A 8 -54.39 20.66 4.07
C GLN A 8 -53.45 19.52 3.60
N GLY A 9 -53.97 18.30 3.44
CA GLY A 9 -53.17 17.17 2.93
C GLY A 9 -52.70 17.38 1.49
N VAL A 10 -53.54 17.94 0.61
CA VAL A 10 -53.17 18.21 -0.79
C VAL A 10 -52.14 19.33 -0.90
N ILE A 11 -52.24 20.38 -0.07
CA ILE A 11 -51.25 21.47 -0.05
C ILE A 11 -49.89 20.97 0.42
N ILE A 12 -49.84 20.13 1.46
CA ILE A 12 -48.59 19.55 1.95
C ILE A 12 -47.97 18.63 0.89
N ALA A 13 -48.76 17.80 0.22
CA ALA A 13 -48.27 16.93 -0.84
C ALA A 13 -47.74 17.70 -2.06
N LEU A 14 -48.40 18.81 -2.44
CA LEU A 14 -47.93 19.69 -3.52
C LEU A 14 -46.64 20.44 -3.15
N LEU A 15 -46.49 20.88 -1.90
CA LEU A 15 -45.26 21.51 -1.43
C LEU A 15 -44.09 20.51 -1.39
N PHE A 16 -44.34 19.26 -1.02
CA PHE A 16 -43.33 18.19 -1.03
C PHE A 16 -42.95 17.77 -2.47
N ALA A 17 -43.94 17.70 -3.37
CA ALA A 17 -43.66 17.42 -4.79
C ALA A 17 -42.88 18.57 -5.44
N ALA A 18 -43.21 19.83 -5.12
CA ALA A 18 -42.50 21.00 -5.62
C ALA A 18 -41.06 21.07 -5.11
N SER A 19 -40.78 20.73 -3.85
CA SER A 19 -39.40 20.72 -3.33
C SER A 19 -38.51 19.67 -3.99
N VAL A 20 -39.06 18.47 -4.28
CA VAL A 20 -38.35 17.41 -5.00
C VAL A 20 -38.14 17.78 -6.48
N PHE A 21 -39.11 18.44 -7.11
CA PHE A 21 -38.99 18.89 -8.50
C PHE A 21 -37.99 20.05 -8.65
N LEU A 22 -38.01 21.03 -7.73
CA LEU A 22 -37.07 22.14 -7.71
C LEU A 22 -35.63 21.67 -7.42
N GLY A 23 -35.43 20.69 -6.54
CA GLY A 23 -34.10 20.11 -6.28
C GLY A 23 -33.47 19.49 -7.54
N ASN A 24 -34.28 18.80 -8.36
CA ASN A 24 -33.84 18.23 -9.63
C ASN A 24 -33.65 19.28 -10.74
N PHE A 25 -34.49 20.33 -10.78
CA PHE A 25 -34.43 21.37 -11.82
C PHE A 25 -33.29 22.37 -11.61
N PHE A 26 -32.90 22.63 -10.36
CA PHE A 26 -31.79 23.52 -10.01
C PHE A 26 -30.45 22.80 -9.78
N GLY A 27 -30.39 21.48 -10.02
CA GLY A 27 -29.14 20.72 -9.94
C GLY A 27 -28.54 20.61 -8.53
N TYR A 28 -29.35 20.83 -7.48
CA TYR A 28 -28.92 20.59 -6.10
C TYR A 28 -28.95 19.09 -5.82
N ASN A 29 -27.99 18.39 -6.38
CA ASN A 29 -27.56 17.13 -5.80
C ASN A 29 -27.02 17.47 -4.42
N ILE A 30 -27.73 17.03 -3.37
CA ILE A 30 -27.16 16.95 -2.03
C ILE A 30 -26.15 15.81 -2.10
N PHE A 31 -24.98 16.06 -2.69
CA PHE A 31 -23.85 15.17 -2.52
C PHE A 31 -23.41 15.33 -1.08
N ALA A 32 -23.61 14.27 -0.29
CA ALA A 32 -22.79 14.11 0.90
C ALA A 32 -21.34 14.04 0.39
N GLU A 33 -20.56 15.11 0.59
CA GLU A 33 -19.11 15.06 0.36
C GLU A 33 -18.56 13.95 1.26
N SER A 34 -18.17 12.83 0.65
CA SER A 34 -17.33 11.87 1.34
C SER A 34 -15.96 12.53 1.51
N SER A 35 -15.68 13.05 2.70
CA SER A 35 -14.35 13.54 3.05
C SER A 35 -13.42 12.34 3.14
N VAL A 36 -12.70 12.04 2.05
CA VAL A 36 -11.61 11.07 2.10
C VAL A 36 -10.48 11.72 2.87
N THR A 37 -9.96 11.04 3.89
CA THR A 37 -8.78 11.48 4.64
C THR A 37 -7.54 10.76 4.13
N PRO A 38 -6.37 11.39 4.14
CA PRO A 38 -5.12 10.69 3.84
C PRO A 38 -4.93 9.48 4.76
N PRO A 39 -4.29 8.40 4.29
CA PRO A 39 -3.93 7.30 5.16
C PRO A 39 -2.93 7.77 6.22
N SER A 40 -2.85 7.03 7.33
CA SER A 40 -1.82 7.27 8.34
C SER A 40 -0.47 6.78 7.80
N PHE A 41 0.54 7.63 7.86
CA PHE A 41 1.92 7.30 7.53
C PHE A 41 2.74 7.18 8.81
N PRO A 42 3.66 6.19 8.90
CA PRO A 42 4.61 6.14 10.00
C PRO A 42 5.56 7.35 9.96
N ALA A 43 6.15 7.68 11.10
CA ALA A 43 7.13 8.75 11.17
C ALA A 43 8.53 8.23 10.78
N CYS A 44 9.29 9.03 10.02
CA CYS A 44 10.66 8.69 9.66
C CYS A 44 11.56 8.44 10.87
N SER A 45 11.38 9.22 11.95
CA SER A 45 12.12 9.06 13.20
C SER A 45 11.93 7.70 13.88
N GLU A 46 10.84 6.98 13.57
CA GLU A 46 10.58 5.63 14.10
C GLU A 46 11.18 4.53 13.23
N LYS A 47 11.44 4.82 11.95
CA LYS A 47 11.87 3.84 10.94
C LYS A 47 13.37 3.92 10.65
N ILE A 48 13.86 5.12 10.30
CA ILE A 48 15.20 5.35 9.73
C ILE A 48 16.36 4.94 10.64
N PHE A 49 16.12 4.87 11.95
CA PHE A 49 17.14 4.47 12.93
C PHE A 49 17.07 2.99 13.33
N THR A 50 16.08 2.26 12.82
CA THR A 50 15.82 0.87 13.19
C THR A 50 16.20 -0.12 12.09
N SER A 51 16.05 0.28 10.83
CA SER A 51 16.36 -0.54 9.66
C SER A 51 16.47 0.34 8.43
N ASP A 52 17.31 -0.06 7.48
CA ASP A 52 17.36 0.54 6.14
C ASP A 52 16.01 0.44 5.42
N GLY A 53 15.80 1.32 4.43
CA GLY A 53 14.63 1.30 3.56
C GLY A 53 14.46 -0.02 2.81
N ASP A 54 13.27 -0.62 2.87
CA ASP A 54 12.96 -1.89 2.20
C ASP A 54 12.73 -1.72 0.69
N TRP A 55 12.47 -0.50 0.22
CA TRP A 55 12.34 -0.17 -1.19
C TRP A 55 13.63 0.38 -1.78
N ALA A 56 14.28 1.30 -1.07
CA ALA A 56 15.59 1.83 -1.44
C ALA A 56 16.33 2.32 -0.20
N HIS A 57 17.65 2.18 -0.22
CA HIS A 57 18.55 2.68 0.82
C HIS A 57 19.79 3.28 0.16
N TYR A 58 20.14 4.49 0.58
CA TYR A 58 21.31 5.22 0.11
C TYR A 58 22.00 5.90 1.28
N ASP A 59 23.23 5.47 1.59
CA ASP A 59 24.08 6.14 2.60
C ASP A 59 24.46 7.59 2.21
N SER A 60 24.49 7.88 0.91
CA SER A 60 24.81 9.19 0.35
C SER A 60 24.32 9.31 -1.09
N GLY A 61 24.26 10.54 -1.61
CA GLY A 61 23.89 10.80 -3.00
C GLY A 61 23.11 12.10 -3.16
N ILE A 62 22.71 12.39 -4.40
CA ILE A 62 21.77 13.47 -4.71
C ILE A 62 20.37 12.86 -4.83
N HIS A 63 19.47 13.27 -3.94
CA HIS A 63 18.12 12.75 -3.82
C HIS A 63 17.10 13.86 -4.07
N GLY A 64 16.02 13.51 -4.74
CA GLY A 64 14.92 14.43 -5.03
C GLY A 64 13.95 14.51 -3.87
N ILE A 65 13.36 15.69 -3.68
CA ILE A 65 12.21 15.94 -2.81
C ILE A 65 11.10 16.62 -3.63
N PRO A 66 9.89 16.03 -3.73
CA PRO A 66 8.84 16.51 -4.62
C PRO A 66 8.36 17.91 -4.24
N GLY A 67 8.19 18.75 -5.25
CA GLY A 67 7.83 20.17 -5.09
C GLY A 67 8.91 21.06 -4.46
N VAL A 68 10.11 20.53 -4.18
CA VAL A 68 11.20 21.31 -3.54
C VAL A 68 12.46 21.34 -4.41
N GLY A 69 13.04 20.18 -4.75
CA GLY A 69 14.29 20.11 -5.51
C GLY A 69 15.17 18.93 -5.10
N ASN A 70 16.43 18.97 -5.51
CA ASN A 70 17.41 17.91 -5.24
C ASN A 70 18.41 18.35 -4.18
N PHE A 71 18.77 17.44 -3.28
CA PHE A 71 19.64 17.70 -2.14
C PHE A 71 20.65 16.56 -1.96
N GLU A 72 21.82 16.89 -1.43
CA GLU A 72 22.85 15.89 -1.10
C GLU A 72 22.65 15.35 0.32
N GLY A 73 22.65 14.03 0.47
CA GLY A 73 22.41 13.38 1.76
C GLY A 73 22.20 11.87 1.65
N SER A 74 21.75 11.26 2.74
CA SER A 74 21.26 9.87 2.76
C SER A 74 19.75 9.85 2.53
N ASP A 75 19.24 8.74 2.00
CA ASP A 75 17.81 8.58 1.76
C ASP A 75 17.38 7.13 1.91
N ASP A 76 16.30 6.93 2.67
CA ASP A 76 15.64 5.65 2.83
C ASP A 76 14.20 5.74 2.32
N VAL A 77 13.81 4.77 1.50
CA VAL A 77 12.44 4.63 1.01
C VAL A 77 11.86 3.33 1.51
N TYR A 78 10.71 3.44 2.16
CA TYR A 78 9.97 2.32 2.70
C TYR A 78 8.71 2.06 1.91
N SER A 79 8.46 0.79 1.57
CA SER A 79 7.19 0.40 0.98
C SER A 79 6.12 0.26 2.07
N LEU A 80 4.91 0.72 1.76
CA LEU A 80 3.76 0.65 2.66
C LEU A 80 2.59 -0.05 1.96
N SER A 81 1.59 -0.43 2.75
CA SER A 81 0.35 -1.03 2.25
C SER A 81 -0.32 -0.16 1.18
N SER A 82 -1.08 -0.78 0.29
CA SER A 82 -1.81 -0.11 -0.81
C SER A 82 -0.91 0.62 -1.81
N GLY A 83 0.37 0.22 -1.92
CA GLY A 83 1.34 0.84 -2.82
C GLY A 83 1.74 2.25 -2.44
N ASN A 84 1.55 2.63 -1.17
CA ASN A 84 2.05 3.88 -0.62
C ASN A 84 3.54 3.75 -0.29
N PHE A 85 4.23 4.87 -0.14
CA PHE A 85 5.64 4.88 0.27
C PHE A 85 5.91 5.96 1.32
N LEU A 86 6.95 5.73 2.11
CA LEU A 86 7.53 6.73 3.00
C LEU A 86 8.97 6.94 2.57
N GLN A 87 9.34 8.17 2.22
CA GLN A 87 10.74 8.53 1.96
C GLN A 87 11.26 9.36 3.13
N CYS A 88 12.46 9.05 3.60
CA CYS A 88 13.11 9.64 4.75
C CYS A 88 14.50 10.14 4.33
N PHE A 89 14.56 11.40 3.93
CA PHE A 89 15.79 12.03 3.50
C PHE A 89 16.49 12.77 4.65
N CYS A 90 17.80 12.54 4.81
CA CYS A 90 18.66 13.25 5.75
C CYS A 90 19.79 13.98 5.01
N PRO A 91 19.89 15.32 5.11
CA PRO A 91 20.91 16.08 4.40
C PRO A 91 22.31 15.82 4.97
N THR A 92 23.34 15.94 4.13
CA THR A 92 24.75 15.86 4.56
C THR A 92 25.13 16.94 5.57
N THR A 93 24.40 18.07 5.58
CA THR A 93 24.62 19.17 6.52
C THR A 93 23.34 19.53 7.25
N GLY A 94 23.43 19.69 8.57
CA GLY A 94 22.28 19.93 9.44
C GLY A 94 21.70 18.65 10.04
N SER A 95 20.64 18.79 10.83
CA SER A 95 19.94 17.69 11.50
C SER A 95 18.46 17.59 11.12
N ASP A 96 17.98 18.47 10.22
CA ASP A 96 16.58 18.54 9.83
C ASP A 96 16.39 17.79 8.51
N GLY A 97 15.79 16.61 8.60
CA GLY A 97 15.43 15.77 7.47
C GLY A 97 14.08 16.11 6.88
N THR A 98 13.80 15.55 5.71
CA THR A 98 12.49 15.62 5.05
C THR A 98 11.85 14.25 4.96
N GLN A 99 10.68 14.13 5.56
CA GLN A 99 9.77 13.00 5.38
C GLN A 99 8.84 13.33 4.22
N THR A 100 8.76 12.45 3.23
CA THR A 100 7.78 12.53 2.13
C THR A 100 6.81 11.36 2.22
N ASN A 101 5.54 11.67 2.39
CA ASN A 101 4.45 10.69 2.35
C ASN A 101 3.94 10.57 0.91
N TRP A 102 4.09 9.38 0.32
CA TRP A 102 3.65 9.08 -1.03
C TRP A 102 2.34 8.30 -0.99
N TRP A 103 1.24 8.97 -1.33
CA TRP A 103 -0.10 8.39 -1.36
C TRP A 103 -0.50 8.04 -2.79
N ASN A 104 -0.66 6.76 -3.05
CA ASN A 104 -1.03 6.24 -4.35
C ASN A 104 -2.48 6.61 -4.72
N ILE A 105 -2.64 7.34 -5.82
CA ILE A 105 -3.93 7.88 -6.28
C ILE A 105 -4.84 6.78 -6.81
N GLU A 106 -4.32 5.93 -7.71
CA GLU A 106 -5.11 4.91 -8.41
C GLU A 106 -5.59 3.82 -7.47
N ARG A 107 -4.69 3.30 -6.62
CA ARG A 107 -5.02 2.24 -5.66
C ARG A 107 -5.96 2.70 -4.55
N SER A 108 -5.98 4.01 -4.27
CA SER A 108 -6.90 4.61 -3.31
C SER A 108 -8.23 5.03 -3.92
N GLY A 109 -8.38 4.94 -5.25
CA GLY A 109 -9.60 5.32 -5.96
C GLY A 109 -9.95 6.81 -5.83
N LEU A 110 -8.94 7.68 -5.73
CA LEU A 110 -9.18 9.12 -5.60
C LEU A 110 -9.74 9.70 -6.90
N THR A 111 -10.78 10.52 -6.76
CA THR A 111 -11.37 11.29 -7.87
C THR A 111 -10.56 12.55 -8.15
N GLN A 112 -10.70 13.12 -9.35
CA GLN A 112 -10.00 14.36 -9.72
C GLN A 112 -10.33 15.54 -8.78
N ASP A 113 -11.57 15.64 -8.31
CA ASP A 113 -11.97 16.69 -7.37
C ASP A 113 -11.26 16.56 -6.02
N GLN A 114 -11.11 15.33 -5.51
CA GLN A 114 -10.35 15.06 -4.29
C GLN A 114 -8.86 15.33 -4.46
N ILE A 115 -8.28 14.94 -5.60
CA ILE A 115 -6.89 15.26 -5.95
C ILE A 115 -6.70 16.79 -5.91
N ASN A 116 -7.60 17.55 -6.55
CA ASN A 116 -7.54 19.01 -6.57
C ASN A 116 -7.65 19.60 -5.15
N GLN A 117 -8.54 19.07 -4.32
CA GLN A 117 -8.65 19.47 -2.91
C GLN A 117 -7.33 19.24 -2.16
N PHE A 118 -6.70 18.07 -2.28
CA PHE A 118 -5.41 17.80 -1.65
C PHE A 118 -4.28 18.67 -2.18
N VAL A 119 -4.22 18.90 -3.50
CA VAL A 119 -3.23 19.78 -4.09
C VAL A 119 -3.36 21.21 -3.54
N SER A 120 -4.59 21.73 -3.43
CA SER A 120 -4.83 23.02 -2.77
C SER A 120 -4.49 23.04 -1.27
N ALA A 121 -4.47 21.88 -0.62
CA ALA A 121 -4.03 21.68 0.77
C ALA A 121 -2.52 21.39 0.90
N GLY A 122 -1.74 21.65 -0.15
CA GLY A 122 -0.28 21.59 -0.16
C GLY A 122 0.31 20.21 -0.46
N TRP A 123 -0.48 19.28 -1.00
CA TRP A 123 0.07 18.07 -1.62
C TRP A 123 0.56 18.36 -3.03
N VAL A 124 1.53 17.58 -3.52
CA VAL A 124 2.06 17.69 -4.87
C VAL A 124 1.68 16.43 -5.65
N SER A 125 1.16 16.58 -6.87
CA SER A 125 0.87 15.45 -7.74
C SER A 125 2.10 15.12 -8.57
N GLU A 126 2.54 13.87 -8.54
CA GLU A 126 3.75 13.38 -9.20
C GLU A 126 3.49 12.03 -9.86
N ASN A 127 4.31 11.67 -10.86
CA ASN A 127 4.35 10.31 -11.38
C ASN A 127 5.53 9.55 -10.75
N GLY A 128 5.25 8.44 -10.08
CA GLY A 128 6.24 7.67 -9.34
C GLY A 128 7.43 7.15 -10.17
N SER A 129 7.30 7.03 -11.50
CA SER A 129 8.42 6.60 -12.36
C SER A 129 9.61 7.56 -12.33
N GLY A 130 9.37 8.86 -12.07
CA GLY A 130 10.42 9.86 -11.90
C GLY A 130 11.14 9.79 -10.56
N TRP A 131 10.60 9.00 -9.63
CA TRP A 131 10.98 8.95 -8.21
C TRP A 131 11.45 7.56 -7.78
N ASN A 132 11.76 6.69 -8.75
CA ASN A 132 12.10 5.29 -8.53
C ASN A 132 10.99 4.52 -7.76
N LEU A 133 9.72 4.91 -7.87
CA LEU A 133 8.57 4.20 -7.31
C LEU A 133 7.85 3.40 -8.41
N PHE A 134 6.69 2.79 -8.10
CA PHE A 134 5.83 2.26 -9.17
C PHE A 134 5.46 3.39 -10.16
N ASN A 135 5.34 3.03 -11.44
CA ASN A 135 4.89 3.95 -12.50
C ASN A 135 3.37 4.18 -12.43
N GLU A 136 2.96 4.84 -11.35
CA GLU A 136 1.58 5.16 -10.98
C GLU A 136 1.55 6.62 -10.48
N PRO A 137 0.38 7.27 -10.48
CA PRO A 137 0.25 8.64 -9.98
C PRO A 137 0.18 8.69 -8.45
N TYR A 138 0.86 9.66 -7.85
CA TYR A 138 0.93 9.86 -6.40
C TYR A 138 0.61 11.30 -6.00
N LEU A 139 0.00 11.44 -4.82
CA LEU A 139 0.05 12.66 -4.03
C LEU A 139 1.21 12.54 -3.04
N ALA A 140 2.16 13.47 -3.10
CA ALA A 140 3.28 13.58 -2.19
C ALA A 140 3.07 14.73 -1.20
N LYS A 141 3.43 14.53 0.07
CA LYS A 141 3.44 15.62 1.06
C LYS A 141 4.65 15.53 1.96
N ASN A 142 5.34 16.67 2.06
CA ASN A 142 6.57 16.79 2.82
C ASN A 142 6.28 17.30 4.23
N SER A 143 7.06 16.83 5.19
CA SER A 143 7.14 17.34 6.56
C SER A 143 8.58 17.24 7.06
N SER A 144 8.98 18.13 7.96
CA SER A 144 10.30 18.04 8.60
C SER A 144 10.33 16.97 9.69
N PHE A 145 11.47 16.31 9.86
CA PHE A 145 11.76 15.43 10.99
C PHE A 145 13.22 15.60 11.43
N SER A 146 13.60 15.08 12.60
CA SER A 146 14.99 15.13 13.05
C SER A 146 15.77 13.89 12.61
N CYS A 147 16.89 14.11 11.94
CA CYS A 147 17.90 13.10 11.60
C CYS A 147 18.89 12.85 12.74
N ALA A 148 18.75 13.55 13.87
CA ALA A 148 19.52 13.22 15.06
C ALA A 148 19.00 11.90 15.63
N GLN A 149 19.88 10.89 15.71
CA GLN A 149 19.56 9.67 16.45
C GLN A 149 19.08 10.06 17.85
N PRO A 150 17.96 9.47 18.33
CA PRO A 150 17.54 9.69 19.70
C PRO A 150 18.66 9.21 20.63
N THR A 151 19.18 10.11 21.48
CA THR A 151 20.12 9.73 22.52
C THR A 151 19.49 8.61 23.35
N PRO A 152 20.15 7.45 23.55
CA PRO A 152 19.61 6.39 24.37
C PRO A 152 19.25 6.97 25.74
N THR A 153 18.00 6.79 26.16
CA THR A 153 17.56 7.24 27.47
C THR A 153 18.45 6.54 28.51
N PRO A 154 19.15 7.27 29.39
CA PRO A 154 20.00 6.64 30.38
C PRO A 154 19.14 5.70 31.26
N PRO A 155 19.59 4.46 31.50
CA PRO A 155 18.84 3.52 32.31
C PRO A 155 18.63 4.10 33.73
N PRO A 156 17.50 3.81 34.39
CA PRO A 156 17.25 4.26 35.75
C PRO A 156 18.37 3.79 36.69
N PRO A 157 18.81 4.63 37.64
CA PRO A 157 19.86 4.24 38.57
C PRO A 157 19.30 3.23 39.58
N GLY A 158 19.62 1.95 39.43
CA GLY A 158 19.27 0.98 40.46
C GLY A 158 19.48 -0.48 40.11
N GLY A 159 20.47 -1.10 40.76
CA GLY A 159 20.45 -2.51 41.14
C GLY A 159 21.23 -3.45 40.23
N GLY A 160 22.37 -3.92 40.71
CA GLY A 160 23.24 -4.86 40.02
C GLY A 160 22.54 -6.13 39.55
N GLY A 161 22.58 -6.34 38.25
CA GLY A 161 22.31 -7.59 37.54
C GLY A 161 23.00 -7.45 36.19
N GLY A 162 23.77 -8.47 35.77
CA GLY A 162 24.69 -8.41 34.64
C GLY A 162 24.08 -7.86 33.33
N PRO A 163 24.93 -7.38 32.40
CA PRO A 163 24.47 -6.59 31.25
C PRO A 163 23.58 -7.42 30.32
N PRO A 164 22.38 -6.92 29.95
CA PRO A 164 21.67 -7.41 28.78
C PRO A 164 22.19 -6.69 27.53
N GLY A 165 22.74 -7.48 26.59
CA GLY A 165 22.78 -7.19 25.16
C GLY A 165 23.59 -5.97 24.72
N ALA A 166 24.93 -6.07 24.76
CA ALA A 166 25.73 -5.29 23.82
C ALA A 166 25.32 -5.65 22.37
N PRO A 167 25.34 -4.71 21.41
CA PRO A 167 25.16 -5.04 20.00
C PRO A 167 26.13 -6.17 19.62
N PRO A 168 25.73 -7.15 18.78
CA PRO A 168 26.56 -8.30 18.46
C PRO A 168 27.93 -7.83 17.98
N VAL A 169 28.98 -8.17 18.74
CA VAL A 169 30.35 -7.90 18.32
C VAL A 169 30.67 -8.92 17.24
N CYS A 170 30.74 -8.47 15.99
CA CYS A 170 31.06 -9.29 14.83
C CYS A 170 32.51 -9.80 14.93
N VAL A 171 32.71 -10.98 15.52
CA VAL A 171 34.02 -11.61 15.69
C VAL A 171 34.26 -12.66 14.59
N GLY A 172 34.44 -12.18 13.36
CA GLY A 172 34.72 -13.05 12.20
C GLY A 172 33.50 -13.83 11.70
N SER A 173 33.42 -14.03 10.39
CA SER A 173 32.29 -14.71 9.76
C SER A 173 32.48 -16.23 9.73
N ASP A 174 31.62 -16.96 10.44
CA ASP A 174 31.57 -18.43 10.47
C ASP A 174 30.77 -19.03 9.31
N LEU A 175 30.31 -18.19 8.38
CA LEU A 175 29.43 -18.60 7.26
C LEU A 175 30.14 -19.44 6.19
N GLY A 176 31.47 -19.46 6.18
CA GLY A 176 32.28 -20.23 5.22
C GLY A 176 32.07 -19.81 3.75
N PRO A 177 32.76 -20.46 2.80
CA PRO A 177 32.71 -20.10 1.37
C PRO A 177 31.54 -20.76 0.62
N PHE A 178 30.68 -21.50 1.29
CA PHE A 178 29.63 -22.29 0.65
C PHE A 178 28.29 -21.55 0.68
N ALA A 179 27.54 -21.66 -0.42
CA ALA A 179 26.20 -21.10 -0.53
C ALA A 179 25.13 -22.10 -0.05
N PRO A 180 23.99 -21.63 0.48
CA PRO A 180 22.81 -22.46 0.66
C PRO A 180 22.40 -23.12 -0.67
N THR A 181 21.85 -24.34 -0.60
CA THR A 181 21.34 -25.04 -1.78
C THR A 181 19.82 -25.11 -1.72
N LEU A 182 19.13 -24.47 -2.66
CA LEU A 182 17.68 -24.55 -2.78
C LEU A 182 17.27 -26.01 -3.08
N THR A 183 16.45 -26.58 -2.21
CA THR A 183 15.95 -27.96 -2.32
C THR A 183 14.54 -28.00 -2.90
N GLU A 184 13.74 -26.99 -2.58
CA GLU A 184 12.37 -26.88 -3.05
C GLU A 184 12.03 -25.42 -3.29
N VAL A 185 11.47 -25.13 -4.45
CA VAL A 185 10.86 -23.84 -4.72
C VAL A 185 9.60 -24.10 -5.54
N ARG A 186 8.44 -23.70 -5.03
CA ARG A 186 7.15 -23.90 -5.69
C ARG A 186 6.21 -22.74 -5.41
N ARG A 187 5.35 -22.42 -6.37
CA ARG A 187 4.16 -21.60 -6.12
C ARG A 187 3.21 -22.34 -5.17
N ILE A 188 2.73 -21.64 -4.16
CA ILE A 188 1.67 -22.13 -3.26
C ILE A 188 0.34 -21.42 -3.51
N ASP A 189 0.39 -20.22 -4.12
CA ASP A 189 -0.77 -19.49 -4.63
C ASP A 189 -0.34 -18.65 -5.86
N SER A 190 -1.30 -17.97 -6.48
CA SER A 190 -1.15 -16.98 -7.55
C SER A 190 -0.21 -15.83 -7.18
N ASP A 191 -0.15 -15.46 -5.90
CA ASP A 191 0.68 -14.39 -5.34
C ASP A 191 1.72 -14.91 -4.33
N SER A 192 1.90 -16.22 -4.18
CA SER A 192 2.69 -16.78 -3.08
C SER A 192 3.64 -17.89 -3.51
N VAL A 193 4.86 -17.91 -2.96
CA VAL A 193 5.92 -18.89 -3.25
C VAL A 193 6.46 -19.47 -1.94
N HIS A 194 6.58 -20.79 -1.90
CA HIS A 194 7.30 -21.51 -0.85
C HIS A 194 8.70 -21.87 -1.34
N ALA A 195 9.71 -21.61 -0.51
CA ALA A 195 11.09 -21.97 -0.79
C ALA A 195 11.76 -22.62 0.43
N CYS A 196 12.49 -23.71 0.21
CA CYS A 196 13.34 -24.37 1.19
C CYS A 196 14.76 -24.58 0.66
N TRP A 197 15.73 -24.68 1.57
CA TRP A 197 17.14 -24.89 1.25
C TRP A 197 17.85 -25.76 2.29
N THR A 198 19.06 -26.21 1.98
CA THR A 198 20.00 -26.76 2.96
C THR A 198 20.98 -25.70 3.45
N ALA A 199 21.32 -25.76 4.74
CA ALA A 199 22.37 -24.93 5.32
C ALA A 199 23.74 -25.17 4.65
N PRO A 200 24.53 -24.11 4.37
CA PRO A 200 25.89 -24.25 3.84
C PRO A 200 26.88 -24.78 4.88
N THR A 201 26.63 -24.51 6.17
CA THR A 201 27.42 -24.96 7.31
C THR A 201 26.51 -25.30 8.49
N PRO A 202 26.96 -26.10 9.48
CA PRO A 202 26.16 -26.42 10.67
C PRO A 202 25.78 -25.21 11.54
N ASN A 203 26.49 -24.09 11.38
CA ASN A 203 26.28 -22.88 12.19
C ASN A 203 25.44 -21.81 11.47
N ALA A 204 25.03 -22.05 10.22
CA ALA A 204 24.18 -21.14 9.47
C ALA A 204 22.72 -21.32 9.90
N ASN A 205 22.24 -20.44 10.78
CA ASN A 205 20.86 -20.47 11.28
C ASN A 205 20.01 -19.32 10.71
N ASP A 206 20.63 -18.20 10.35
CA ASP A 206 19.96 -17.04 9.76
C ASP A 206 20.24 -16.96 8.25
N TYR A 207 19.22 -16.53 7.51
CA TYR A 207 19.26 -16.42 6.05
C TYR A 207 18.60 -15.15 5.57
N ILE A 208 19.02 -14.69 4.39
CA ILE A 208 18.35 -13.64 3.64
C ILE A 208 17.95 -14.23 2.29
N VAL A 209 16.67 -14.14 1.97
CA VAL A 209 16.11 -14.56 0.70
C VAL A 209 15.90 -13.32 -0.15
N TYR A 210 16.58 -13.23 -1.28
CA TYR A 210 16.42 -12.17 -2.27
C TYR A 210 15.51 -12.66 -3.39
N TYR A 211 14.54 -11.86 -3.80
CA TYR A 211 13.57 -12.23 -4.82
C TYR A 211 13.15 -11.04 -5.69
N GLY A 212 12.60 -11.32 -6.87
CA GLY A 212 12.28 -10.31 -7.87
C GLY A 212 11.57 -10.87 -9.09
N MET A 213 11.06 -9.97 -9.95
CA MET A 213 10.41 -10.35 -11.22
C MET A 213 11.39 -10.53 -12.38
N SER A 214 12.68 -10.26 -12.15
CA SER A 214 13.75 -10.42 -13.13
C SER A 214 14.92 -11.19 -12.53
N ARG A 215 15.50 -12.10 -13.32
CA ARG A 215 16.63 -12.94 -12.89
C ARG A 215 17.83 -12.13 -12.41
N ASP A 216 18.09 -11.00 -13.07
CA ASP A 216 19.27 -10.18 -12.84
C ASP A 216 19.00 -9.02 -11.88
N ASN A 217 17.75 -8.80 -11.49
CA ASN A 217 17.34 -7.71 -10.61
C ASN A 217 16.36 -8.19 -9.53
N LEU A 218 16.91 -8.66 -8.41
CA LEU A 218 16.17 -9.14 -7.24
C LEU A 218 16.09 -8.01 -6.21
N VAL A 219 15.08 -7.16 -6.37
CA VAL A 219 14.92 -5.91 -5.61
C VAL A 219 14.34 -6.11 -4.22
N TRP A 220 13.70 -7.25 -3.95
CA TRP A 220 13.09 -7.54 -2.65
C TRP A 220 13.92 -8.54 -1.86
N ASN A 221 13.82 -8.46 -0.54
CA ASN A 221 14.44 -9.44 0.34
C ASN A 221 13.62 -9.69 1.60
N THR A 222 13.87 -10.83 2.26
CA THR A 222 13.29 -11.15 3.56
C THR A 222 14.29 -11.93 4.40
N LYS A 223 14.34 -11.63 5.70
CA LYS A 223 15.19 -12.34 6.65
C LYS A 223 14.44 -13.53 7.24
N VAL A 224 15.11 -14.67 7.30
CA VAL A 224 14.59 -15.94 7.83
C VAL A 224 15.52 -16.37 8.97
N VAL A 225 14.97 -16.47 10.17
CA VAL A 225 15.70 -16.78 11.41
C VAL A 225 15.33 -18.18 11.86
N ASP A 226 16.34 -18.97 12.24
CA ASP A 226 16.19 -20.34 12.77
C ASP A 226 15.30 -21.26 11.90
N SER A 227 15.27 -21.02 10.58
CA SER A 227 14.48 -21.79 9.62
C SER A 227 15.19 -21.89 8.28
N GLN A 228 14.96 -23.01 7.60
CA GLN A 228 15.49 -23.32 6.26
C GLN A 228 14.39 -23.29 5.19
N CYS A 229 13.22 -22.76 5.55
CA CYS A 229 12.07 -22.60 4.66
C CYS A 229 11.39 -21.26 4.90
N VAL A 230 10.78 -20.70 3.86
CA VAL A 230 9.98 -19.48 3.90
C VAL A 230 8.80 -19.55 2.93
N ASP A 231 7.69 -18.96 3.35
CA ASP A 231 6.57 -18.60 2.48
C ASP A 231 6.64 -17.09 2.21
N ILE A 232 6.70 -16.73 0.93
CA ILE A 232 6.71 -15.35 0.45
C ILE A 232 5.33 -15.08 -0.14
N HIS A 233 4.64 -14.08 0.38
CA HIS A 233 3.27 -13.71 0.00
C HIS A 233 3.22 -12.38 -0.77
N GLU A 234 2.06 -12.06 -1.34
CA GLU A 234 1.77 -10.77 -2.00
C GLU A 234 2.69 -10.44 -3.20
N LEU A 235 3.19 -11.48 -3.87
CA LEU A 235 4.06 -11.35 -5.04
C LEU A 235 3.25 -10.89 -6.26
N PRO A 236 3.81 -9.96 -7.07
CA PRO A 236 3.21 -9.59 -8.34
C PRO A 236 3.02 -10.79 -9.28
N SER A 237 2.01 -10.70 -10.15
CA SER A 237 1.77 -11.71 -11.18
C SER A 237 2.94 -11.78 -12.15
N GLY A 238 3.42 -12.99 -12.44
CA GLY A 238 4.52 -13.23 -13.38
C GLY A 238 5.56 -14.22 -12.87
N HIS A 239 6.71 -14.26 -13.55
CA HIS A 239 7.83 -15.08 -13.11
C HIS A 239 8.44 -14.49 -11.84
N VAL A 240 8.67 -15.33 -10.84
CA VAL A 240 9.38 -14.94 -9.62
C VAL A 240 10.72 -15.64 -9.60
N PHE A 241 11.77 -14.86 -9.46
CA PHE A 241 13.14 -15.31 -9.31
C PHE A 241 13.55 -15.15 -7.86
N LEU A 242 14.32 -16.09 -7.31
CA LEU A 242 14.86 -15.97 -5.96
C LEU A 242 16.20 -16.65 -5.76
N LYS A 243 16.98 -16.15 -4.81
CA LYS A 243 18.24 -16.72 -4.31
C LYS A 243 18.32 -16.56 -2.80
N VAL A 244 19.08 -17.41 -2.13
CA VAL A 244 19.23 -17.40 -0.68
C VAL A 244 20.71 -17.26 -0.31
N ALA A 245 21.02 -16.46 0.70
CA ALA A 245 22.32 -16.40 1.33
C ALA A 245 22.18 -16.62 2.84
N ALA A 246 23.17 -17.25 3.46
CA ALA A 246 23.26 -17.30 4.92
C ALA A 246 23.78 -15.95 5.44
N THR A 247 23.33 -15.53 6.63
CA THR A 247 23.81 -14.34 7.32
C THR A 247 24.14 -14.67 8.77
N ASP A 248 25.08 -13.94 9.37
CA ASP A 248 25.40 -13.99 10.81
C ASP A 248 25.05 -12.66 11.49
N ASN A 249 24.15 -11.87 10.89
CA ASN A 249 23.80 -10.49 11.25
C ASN A 249 24.88 -9.43 10.98
N CYS A 250 26.08 -9.85 10.57
CA CYS A 250 27.19 -8.97 10.28
C CYS A 250 27.62 -9.04 8.82
N VAL A 251 27.58 -10.24 8.24
CA VAL A 251 28.01 -10.54 6.88
C VAL A 251 26.92 -11.34 6.18
N VAL A 252 26.78 -11.11 4.87
CA VAL A 252 25.99 -11.96 3.97
C VAL A 252 26.96 -12.85 3.21
N GLY A 253 26.76 -14.17 3.35
CA GLY A 253 27.56 -15.19 2.69
C GLY A 253 27.26 -15.33 1.19
N PRO A 254 27.87 -16.30 0.52
CA PRO A 254 27.64 -16.56 -0.90
C PRO A 254 26.17 -16.91 -1.20
N TYR A 255 25.69 -16.45 -2.36
CA TYR A 255 24.33 -16.69 -2.82
C TYR A 255 24.17 -18.08 -3.45
N SER A 256 23.01 -18.70 -3.22
CA SER A 256 22.56 -19.88 -3.96
C SER A 256 22.42 -19.56 -5.46
N LYS A 257 22.27 -20.62 -6.27
CA LYS A 257 21.80 -20.44 -7.65
C LYS A 257 20.39 -19.82 -7.63
N THR A 258 20.10 -18.97 -8.61
CA THR A 258 18.78 -18.36 -8.78
C THR A 258 17.77 -19.40 -9.25
N SER A 259 16.65 -19.53 -8.56
CA SER A 259 15.48 -20.30 -8.99
C SER A 259 14.53 -19.41 -9.79
N GLU A 260 13.71 -20.01 -10.65
CA GLU A 260 12.67 -19.35 -11.43
C GLU A 260 11.35 -20.11 -11.22
N GLN A 261 10.29 -19.38 -10.89
CA GLN A 261 8.94 -19.92 -10.71
C GLN A 261 7.95 -19.24 -11.64
N GLN A 262 7.27 -20.03 -12.44
CA GLN A 262 6.16 -19.58 -13.28
C GLN A 262 4.87 -19.53 -12.48
N PRO A 263 3.94 -18.60 -12.77
CA PRO A 263 2.60 -18.63 -12.19
C PRO A 263 1.93 -19.99 -12.45
N GLN A 264 1.25 -20.54 -11.45
CA GLN A 264 0.30 -21.62 -11.75
C GLN A 264 -0.85 -21.02 -12.54
N VAL A 265 -0.94 -21.36 -13.83
CA VAL A 265 -2.13 -21.07 -14.62
C VAL A 265 -3.22 -21.99 -14.06
N LEU A 266 -4.05 -21.46 -13.17
CA LEU A 266 -5.32 -22.09 -12.84
C LEU A 266 -6.01 -22.35 -14.17
N GLY A 267 -6.14 -23.63 -14.53
CA GLY A 267 -6.67 -24.05 -15.81
C GLY A 267 -7.93 -23.27 -16.11
N VAL A 268 -7.96 -22.62 -17.27
CA VAL A 268 -9.09 -21.85 -17.78
C VAL A 268 -10.35 -22.67 -17.55
N THR A 269 -11.08 -22.38 -16.47
CA THR A 269 -12.51 -22.69 -16.46
C THR A 269 -13.04 -21.79 -17.54
N VAL A 270 -13.24 -22.39 -18.72
CA VAL A 270 -14.04 -21.81 -19.79
C VAL A 270 -15.25 -21.21 -19.10
N ALA A 271 -15.30 -19.89 -19.01
CA ALA A 271 -16.49 -19.21 -18.58
C ALA A 271 -17.57 -19.68 -19.55
N LYS A 272 -18.41 -20.59 -19.08
CA LYS A 272 -19.62 -20.99 -19.77
C LYS A 272 -20.32 -19.66 -20.04
N GLY A 273 -20.46 -19.33 -21.32
CA GLY A 273 -20.73 -17.97 -21.77
C GLY A 273 -21.79 -17.25 -20.97
N LEU A 274 -21.67 -15.92 -20.92
CA LEU A 274 -22.72 -15.03 -20.43
C LEU A 274 -24.08 -15.55 -20.90
N PRO A 275 -25.07 -15.75 -20.01
CA PRO A 275 -26.41 -16.04 -20.49
C PRO A 275 -26.89 -14.83 -21.29
N GLU A 276 -27.04 -15.02 -22.60
CA GLU A 276 -27.92 -14.20 -23.42
C GLU A 276 -29.33 -14.30 -22.81
N THR A 277 -29.73 -13.33 -21.98
CA THR A 277 -31.07 -12.72 -21.96
C THR A 277 -31.27 -11.86 -20.73
N GLY A 278 -31.86 -10.68 -20.95
CA GLY A 278 -32.66 -9.99 -19.93
C GLY A 278 -32.19 -8.58 -19.61
N ALA A 279 -32.50 -7.62 -20.47
CA ALA A 279 -32.69 -6.25 -20.03
C ALA A 279 -33.73 -6.26 -18.89
N SER A 280 -33.29 -5.92 -17.67
CA SER A 280 -34.14 -5.77 -16.51
C SER A 280 -35.08 -4.57 -16.67
N VAL A 281 -36.15 -4.75 -17.45
CA VAL A 281 -37.37 -3.94 -17.40
C VAL A 281 -38.13 -4.36 -16.14
N LEU A 282 -37.63 -3.97 -14.97
CA LEU A 282 -38.33 -4.16 -13.69
C LEU A 282 -38.46 -2.84 -12.90
N GLY A 283 -38.36 -1.70 -13.58
CA GLY A 283 -38.62 -0.37 -13.01
C GLY A 283 -39.98 0.25 -13.33
N LEU A 284 -40.84 -0.38 -14.14
CA LEU A 284 -42.06 0.29 -14.68
C LEU A 284 -43.41 -0.42 -14.40
N LEU A 285 -43.45 -1.53 -13.66
CA LEU A 285 -44.72 -2.20 -13.34
C LEU A 285 -45.36 -1.75 -12.02
N GLY A 286 -44.71 -0.86 -11.25
CA GLY A 286 -45.25 -0.33 -9.99
C GLY A 286 -46.30 0.78 -10.13
N LEU A 287 -46.47 1.40 -11.31
CA LEU A 287 -47.34 2.57 -11.49
C LEU A 287 -48.70 2.27 -12.14
N ILE A 288 -48.91 1.05 -12.66
CA ILE A 288 -50.17 0.67 -13.31
C ILE A 288 -51.36 0.56 -12.32
N PRO A 289 -51.21 0.02 -11.08
CA PRO A 289 -52.35 -0.08 -10.17
C PRO A 289 -52.83 1.28 -9.66
N VAL A 290 -51.91 2.24 -9.49
CA VAL A 290 -52.22 3.58 -8.98
C VAL A 290 -52.91 4.43 -10.04
N GLY A 291 -52.45 4.37 -11.30
CA GLY A 291 -53.09 5.08 -12.42
C GLY A 291 -54.52 4.63 -12.67
N TYR A 292 -54.77 3.31 -12.64
CA TYR A 292 -56.13 2.76 -12.83
C TYR A 292 -57.07 3.12 -11.67
N TYR A 293 -56.57 3.14 -10.43
CA TYR A 293 -57.37 3.52 -9.26
C TYR A 293 -57.79 5.00 -9.29
N ILE A 294 -56.91 5.90 -9.73
CA ILE A 294 -57.21 7.34 -9.85
C ILE A 294 -58.19 7.60 -11.01
N TYR A 295 -57.98 6.96 -12.17
CA TYR A 295 -58.88 7.09 -13.32
C TYR A 295 -60.33 6.68 -13.00
N LYS A 296 -60.51 5.54 -12.32
CA LYS A 296 -61.84 5.01 -11.98
C LYS A 296 -62.55 5.83 -10.90
N ARG A 297 -61.81 6.46 -9.98
CA ARG A 297 -62.38 7.19 -8.84
C ARG A 297 -62.79 8.63 -9.17
N PHE A 298 -62.17 9.25 -10.17
CA PHE A 298 -62.42 10.66 -10.49
C PHE A 298 -63.20 10.93 -11.79
N ARG A 299 -63.53 9.90 -12.60
CA ARG A 299 -64.26 10.05 -13.88
C ARG A 299 -63.88 11.33 -14.62
N LEU A 300 -62.59 11.46 -14.94
CA LEU A 300 -62.10 12.56 -15.74
C LEU A 300 -62.59 12.34 -17.18
N ILE A 301 -63.62 13.12 -17.56
CA ILE A 301 -63.93 13.50 -18.94
C ILE A 301 -63.04 14.69 -19.26
#